data_AF-A0A2D6LCH9-F1
#
_entry.id   AF-A0A2D6LCH9-F1
#
_cell.length_a   1.000
_cell.length_b   1.000
_cell.length_c   1.000
_cell.angle_alpha   90.00
_cell.angle_beta   90.00
_cell.angle_gamma   90.00
#
_symmetry.space_group_name_H-M   'P 1'
#
loop_
_entity.id
_entity.type
_entity.pdbx_description
1 polymer ?
#
loop_
_entity_poly.entity_id
_entity_poly.type
_entity_poly.pdbx_seq_one_letter_code
_entity_poly.pdbx_strand_id
1 'polypeptide(L)' 'MKEMTRHAAGRIYLIALLVSIIGFIVFLFMGGMEAPQSGEPIVVFGWMTMPLISGIIFVFFWLVAYIIYFFFFWPYR' A
#
# COMPACT_ATOMS: atom_id res chain seq x y z
N MET A 1 7.57 -27.10 7.64
CA MET A 1 6.29 -26.34 7.46
C MET A 1 5.68 -25.86 8.78
N LYS A 2 5.95 -26.49 9.94
CA LYS A 2 5.51 -26.00 11.27
C LYS A 2 6.31 -24.78 11.78
N GLU A 3 7.54 -24.51 11.31
CA GLU A 3 8.22 -23.23 11.62
C GLU A 3 7.55 -22.02 10.97
N MET A 4 7.02 -22.17 9.75
CA MET A 4 6.45 -21.04 8.98
C MET A 4 5.18 -20.48 9.64
N THR A 5 4.43 -21.31 10.38
CA THR A 5 3.26 -20.88 11.16
C THR A 5 3.60 -20.23 12.50
N ARG A 6 4.85 -20.33 12.96
CA ARG A 6 5.32 -19.72 14.22
C ARG A 6 6.01 -18.37 14.02
N HIS A 7 6.32 -17.98 12.78
CA HIS A 7 6.76 -16.63 12.42
C HIS A 7 5.60 -15.62 12.50
N ALA A 8 5.25 -15.22 13.73
CA ALA A 8 4.26 -14.17 13.99
C ALA A 8 4.60 -12.87 13.23
N ALA A 9 5.90 -12.57 13.16
CA ALA A 9 6.54 -11.59 12.30
C ALA A 9 6.03 -11.54 10.84
N GLY A 10 6.10 -12.67 10.14
CA GLY A 10 5.67 -12.77 8.74
C GLY A 10 4.18 -12.59 8.58
N ARG A 11 3.38 -13.05 9.55
CA ARG A 11 1.92 -12.83 9.55
C ARG A 11 1.56 -11.36 9.70
N ILE A 12 2.23 -10.63 10.60
CA ILE A 12 1.99 -9.18 10.78
C ILE A 12 2.30 -8.43 9.49
N TYR A 13 3.42 -8.73 8.83
CA TYR A 13 3.76 -8.16 7.53
C TYR A 13 2.68 -8.45 6.47
N LEU A 14 2.27 -9.71 6.34
CA LEU A 14 1.23 -10.10 5.38
C LEU A 14 -0.12 -9.43 5.67
N ILE A 15 -0.49 -9.28 6.94
CA ILE A 15 -1.71 -8.56 7.34
C ILE A 15 -1.60 -7.08 6.97
N ALA A 16 -0.46 -6.43 7.24
CA ALA A 16 -0.25 -5.03 6.88
C ALA A 16 -0.36 -4.80 5.37
N LEU A 17 0.23 -5.70 4.56
CA LEU A 17 0.09 -5.66 3.11
C LEU A 17 -1.37 -5.86 2.68
N LEU A 18 -2.06 -6.84 3.26
CA LEU A 18 -3.46 -7.11 2.92
C LEU A 18 -4.36 -5.92 3.25
N VAL A 19 -4.17 -5.30 4.41
CA VAL A 19 -4.89 -4.08 4.82
C VAL A 19 -4.62 -2.93 3.84
N SER A 20 -3.38 -2.78 3.35
CA SER A 20 -3.06 -1.75 2.36
C SER A 20 -3.80 -1.97 1.03
N ILE A 21 -3.93 -3.21 0.57
CA ILE A 21 -4.68 -3.56 -0.65
C ILE A 21 -6.16 -3.26 -0.44
N ILE A 22 -6.72 -3.71 0.68
CA ILE A 22 -8.14 -3.46 1.00
C ILE A 22 -8.41 -1.95 1.09
N GLY A 23 -7.55 -1.21 1.78
CA GLY A 23 -7.66 0.25 1.88
C GLY A 23 -7.62 0.93 0.51
N PHE A 24 -6.72 0.50 -0.38
CA PHE A 24 -6.63 1.04 -1.73
C PHE A 24 -7.88 0.71 -2.58
N ILE A 25 -8.41 -0.50 -2.47
CA ILE A 25 -9.65 -0.90 -3.15
C ILE A 25 -10.83 -0.05 -2.63
N VAL A 26 -10.97 0.12 -1.32
CA VAL A 26 -12.03 0.96 -0.74
C VAL A 26 -11.90 2.40 -1.23
N PHE A 27 -10.69 2.94 -1.27
CA PHE A 27 -10.43 4.29 -1.77
C PHE A 27 -10.84 4.46 -3.24
N LEU A 28 -10.58 3.45 -4.08
CA LEU A 28 -11.05 3.40 -5.47
C LEU A 28 -12.58 3.40 -5.55
N PHE A 29 -13.26 2.54 -4.78
CA PHE A 29 -14.72 2.46 -4.76
C PHE A 29 -15.40 3.73 -4.25
N MET A 30 -14.76 4.48 -3.37
CA MET A 30 -15.25 5.78 -2.89
C MET A 30 -15.04 6.92 -3.89
N GLY A 31 -14.52 6.63 -5.08
CA GLY A 31 -14.28 7.63 -6.12
C GLY A 31 -13.05 8.51 -5.86
N GLY A 32 -12.13 8.11 -4.97
CA GLY A 32 -10.92 8.88 -4.65
C GLY A 32 -9.97 9.11 -5.83
N MET A 33 -10.24 8.45 -6.95
CA MET A 33 -9.46 8.48 -8.19
C MET A 33 -10.29 8.94 -9.39
N GLU A 34 -11.57 9.25 -9.20
CA GLU A 34 -12.46 9.67 -10.28
C GLU A 34 -12.17 11.10 -10.72
N ALA A 35 -12.31 11.35 -12.03
CA ALA A 35 -12.31 12.71 -12.54
C ALA A 35 -13.67 13.36 -12.21
N PRO A 36 -13.71 14.65 -11.78
CA PRO A 36 -14.95 15.39 -11.64
C PRO A 36 -15.77 15.34 -12.94
N GLN A 37 -17.08 15.58 -12.83
CA GLN A 37 -18.03 15.50 -13.95
C GLN A 37 -17.66 16.39 -15.15
N SER A 38 -16.79 17.39 -14.95
CA SER A 38 -16.18 18.22 -15.99
C SER A 38 -15.18 17.48 -16.89
N GLY A 39 -14.79 16.25 -16.56
CA GLY A 39 -13.80 15.45 -17.28
C GLY A 39 -12.35 15.89 -17.07
N GLU A 40 -12.12 16.95 -16.29
CA GLU A 40 -10.76 17.41 -15.99
C GLU A 40 -10.09 16.53 -14.94
N PRO A 41 -8.81 16.15 -15.13
CA PRO A 41 -8.10 15.35 -14.13
C PRO A 41 -7.99 16.11 -12.80
N ILE A 42 -8.21 15.42 -11.68
CA ILE A 42 -7.89 16.00 -10.37
C ILE A 42 -6.38 16.10 -10.26
N VAL A 43 -5.88 17.34 -10.35
CA VAL A 43 -4.46 17.64 -10.15
C VAL A 43 -4.23 18.09 -8.71
N VAL A 44 -3.44 17.31 -7.97
CA VAL A 44 -3.04 17.67 -6.62
C VAL A 44 -1.80 18.54 -6.71
N PHE A 45 -1.80 19.66 -5.98
CA PHE A 45 -0.70 20.65 -5.96
C PHE A 45 -0.33 21.25 -7.33
N GLY A 46 -1.12 21.01 -8.39
CA GLY A 46 -0.89 21.56 -9.72
C GLY A 46 0.15 20.83 -10.58
N TRP A 47 0.74 19.72 -10.11
CA TRP A 47 1.81 19.01 -10.85
C TRP A 47 1.62 17.48 -10.95
N MET A 48 0.69 16.88 -10.22
CA MET A 48 0.43 15.44 -10.29
C MET A 48 -1.06 15.12 -10.31
N THR A 49 -1.43 14.08 -11.04
CA THR A 49 -2.79 13.56 -11.00
C THR A 49 -3.01 12.72 -9.74
N MET A 50 -4.24 12.75 -9.21
CA MET A 50 -4.65 11.92 -8.07
C MET A 50 -4.24 10.45 -8.24
N PRO A 51 -4.47 9.79 -9.40
CA PRO A 51 -4.04 8.41 -9.60
C PRO A 51 -2.56 8.16 -9.39
N LEU A 52 -1.73 9.09 -9.83
CA LEU A 52 -0.29 8.94 -9.76
C LEU A 52 0.21 9.10 -8.31
N ILE A 53 -0.38 10.03 -7.55
CA ILE A 53 -0.07 10.20 -6.11
C ILE A 53 -0.48 8.98 -5.31
N SER A 54 -1.71 8.50 -5.50
CA SER A 54 -2.23 7.34 -4.79
C SER A 54 -1.35 6.09 -5.03
N GLY A 55 -0.91 5.90 -6.27
CA GLY A 55 0.02 4.83 -6.64
C GLY A 55 1.38 4.97 -5.95
N ILE A 56 1.94 6.19 -5.89
CA ILE A 56 3.21 6.44 -5.20
C ILE A 56 3.08 6.18 -3.70
N ILE A 57 2.01 6.64 -3.05
CA ILE A 57 1.77 6.39 -1.63
C ILE A 57 1.66 4.89 -1.37
N PHE A 58 0.93 4.17 -2.23
CA PHE A 58 0.77 2.72 -2.11
C PHE A 58 2.11 1.98 -2.23
N VAL A 59 2.91 2.29 -3.25
CA VAL A 59 4.24 1.68 -3.43
C VAL A 59 5.18 2.06 -2.28
N PHE A 60 5.13 3.31 -1.82
CA PHE A 60 5.96 3.76 -0.70
C PHE A 60 5.62 3.01 0.59
N PHE A 61 4.34 2.80 0.88
CA PHE A 61 3.91 1.98 2.00
C PHE A 61 4.47 0.56 1.91
N TRP A 62 4.42 -0.05 0.73
CA TRP A 62 4.98 -1.39 0.49
C TRP A 62 6.49 -1.42 0.68
N LEU A 63 7.20 -0.40 0.19
CA LEU A 63 8.65 -0.28 0.36
C LEU A 63 9.02 -0.20 1.85
N VAL A 64 8.33 0.64 2.61
CA VAL A 64 8.56 0.78 4.06
C VAL A 64 8.23 -0.52 4.78
N ALA A 65 7.09 -1.14 4.47
CA ALA A 65 6.73 -2.44 5.05
C ALA A 65 7.79 -3.51 4.74
N TYR A 66 8.32 -3.52 3.51
CA TYR A 66 9.37 -4.44 3.09
C TYR A 66 10.69 -4.18 3.84
N ILE A 67 11.09 -2.91 3.98
CA ILE A 67 12.28 -2.52 4.76
C ILE A 67 12.14 -2.99 6.22
N ILE A 68 10.99 -2.75 6.85
CA ILE A 68 10.72 -3.21 8.21
C ILE A 68 10.81 -4.74 8.29
N TYR A 69 10.21 -5.44 7.35
CA TYR A 69 10.31 -6.90 7.29
C TYR A 69 11.76 -7.38 7.15
N PHE A 70 12.53 -6.72 6.28
CA PHE A 70 13.93 -7.04 6.04
C PHE A 70 14.81 -6.81 7.28
N PHE A 71 14.66 -5.70 8.00
CA PHE A 71 15.51 -5.42 9.15
C PHE A 71 15.12 -6.18 10.42
N PHE A 72 13.81 -6.39 10.65
CA PHE A 72 13.33 -6.96 11.91
C PHE A 72 13.02 -8.45 11.84
N PHE A 73 12.70 -8.99 10.66
CA PHE A 73 12.11 -10.33 10.53
C PHE A 73 12.83 -11.23 9.53
N TRP A 74 13.90 -10.75 8.89
CA TRP A 74 14.68 -11.53 7.95
C TRP A 74 15.38 -12.71 8.62
N PRO A 75 15.17 -13.94 8.11
CA PRO A 75 15.55 -15.18 8.80
C PRO A 75 17.05 -15.52 8.73
N TYR A 76 17.88 -14.77 8.00
CA TYR A 76 19.34 -14.97 7.96
C TYR A 76 20.07 -14.28 9.13
N ARG A 77 19.63 -14.55 10.36
CA ARG A 77 20.50 -14.42 11.54
C ARG A 77 20.80 -15.81 12.08
#